data_AF-X1QL23-F1
#
_entry.id   AF-X1QL23-F1
#
_cell.length_a   1.000
_cell.length_b   1.000
_cell.length_c   1.000
_cell.angle_alpha   90.00
_cell.angle_beta   90.00
_cell.angle_gamma   90.00
#
_symmetry.space_group_name_H-M   'P 1'
#
loop_
_entity.id
_entity.type
_entity.pdbx_description
1 polymer ?
#
loop_
_entity_poly.entity_id
_entity_poly.type
_entity_poly.pdbx_seq_one_letter_code
_entity_poly.pdbx_strand_id
1 'polypeptide(L)'
;MTRRKSKETRREEILEAAMKCFSKKGYHDTTIDDIIKKSGLSKGAIYWYFKGKRDIFIFLIEQHLQKDNILWNKLSKEYELGPDFLMIAGFSYLKMHFEDEKLSPFFAEFIAESYRDKQIQKKLNNVYKGWVNKVKR
;
A
#
# COMPACT_ATOMS: atom_id res chain seq x y z
N MET A 1 -23.16 -9.76 -24.67
CA MET A 1 -22.96 -10.68 -23.52
C MET A 1 -21.85 -10.12 -22.64
N THR A 2 -22.16 -9.62 -21.45
CA THR A 2 -21.18 -8.96 -20.56
C THR A 2 -20.40 -10.03 -19.81
N ARG A 3 -19.13 -10.24 -20.18
CA ARG A 3 -18.23 -11.20 -19.48
C ARG A 3 -18.13 -10.76 -18.01
N ARG A 4 -18.61 -11.60 -17.09
CA ARG A 4 -18.51 -11.36 -15.65
C ARG A 4 -17.02 -11.32 -15.32
N LYS A 5 -16.48 -10.12 -15.03
CA LYS A 5 -15.08 -9.95 -14.59
C LYS A 5 -14.83 -10.85 -13.37
N SER A 6 -13.62 -11.40 -13.24
CA SER A 6 -13.27 -12.29 -12.12
C SER A 6 -13.39 -11.52 -10.79
N LYS A 7 -13.50 -12.28 -9.68
CA LYS A 7 -13.51 -11.67 -8.34
C LYS A 7 -12.25 -10.87 -8.08
N GLU A 8 -11.07 -11.32 -8.55
CA GLU A 8 -9.83 -10.56 -8.38
C GLU A 8 -9.90 -9.21 -9.07
N THR A 9 -10.39 -9.15 -10.31
CA THR A 9 -10.47 -7.90 -11.07
C THR A 9 -11.35 -6.86 -10.37
N ARG A 10 -12.46 -7.28 -9.75
CA ARG A 10 -13.36 -6.35 -9.03
C ARG A 10 -12.73 -5.83 -7.74
N ARG A 11 -11.99 -6.67 -7.01
CA ARG A 11 -11.24 -6.23 -5.83
C ARG A 11 -10.20 -5.18 -6.21
N GLU A 12 -9.46 -5.40 -7.29
CA GLU A 12 -8.45 -4.47 -7.81
C GLU A 12 -9.06 -3.13 -8.23
N GLU A 13 -10.23 -3.13 -8.88
CA GLU A 13 -10.96 -1.89 -9.22
C GLU A 13 -11.31 -1.06 -7.97
N ILE A 14 -11.73 -1.71 -6.88
CA ILE A 14 -12.02 -1.03 -5.60
C ILE A 14 -10.74 -0.44 -5.01
N LEU A 15 -9.66 -1.22 -4.99
CA LEU A 15 -8.37 -0.81 -4.42
C LEU A 15 -7.76 0.36 -5.19
N GLU A 16 -7.80 0.33 -6.52
CA GLU A 16 -7.32 1.42 -7.37
C GLU A 16 -8.18 2.69 -7.21
N ALA A 17 -9.49 2.55 -7.06
CA ALA A 17 -10.37 3.67 -6.77
C ALA A 17 -10.06 4.29 -5.40
N ALA A 18 -9.89 3.46 -4.38
CA ALA A 18 -9.58 3.88 -3.03
C ALA A 18 -8.21 4.56 -2.94
N MET A 19 -7.18 3.98 -3.57
CA MET A 19 -5.85 4.57 -3.67
C MET A 19 -5.92 5.99 -4.24
N LYS A 20 -6.66 6.19 -5.34
CA LYS A 20 -6.86 7.53 -5.92
C LYS A 20 -7.58 8.50 -4.99
N CYS A 21 -8.59 8.03 -4.25
CA CYS A 21 -9.30 8.87 -3.29
C CYS A 21 -8.38 9.28 -2.13
N PHE A 22 -7.69 8.33 -1.50
CA PHE A 22 -6.75 8.58 -0.40
C PHE A 22 -5.60 9.49 -0.83
N SER A 23 -5.02 9.26 -2.01
CA SER A 23 -3.92 10.07 -2.53
C SER A 23 -4.34 11.52 -2.81
N LYS A 24 -5.62 11.76 -3.13
CA LYS A 24 -6.12 13.10 -3.49
C LYS A 24 -6.71 13.87 -2.32
N LYS A 25 -7.43 13.18 -1.42
CA LYS A 25 -8.20 13.79 -0.32
C LYS A 25 -7.61 13.47 1.06
N GLY A 26 -6.60 12.61 1.16
CA GLY A 26 -6.17 12.05 2.43
C GLY A 26 -7.10 10.94 2.94
N TYR A 27 -6.65 10.18 3.94
CA TYR A 27 -7.40 9.08 4.51
C TYR A 27 -8.65 9.55 5.26
N HIS A 28 -8.52 10.62 6.05
CA HIS A 28 -9.60 11.11 6.90
C HIS A 28 -10.77 11.70 6.10
N ASP A 29 -10.50 12.53 5.08
CA ASP A 29 -11.55 13.19 4.28
C ASP A 29 -12.11 12.32 3.13
N THR A 30 -11.52 11.14 2.91
CA THR A 30 -12.10 10.13 2.03
C THR A 30 -13.25 9.41 2.72
N THR A 31 -14.39 9.27 2.03
CA THR A 31 -15.55 8.51 2.47
C THR A 31 -15.70 7.20 1.67
N ILE A 32 -16.52 6.27 2.15
CA ILE A 32 -16.84 5.06 1.36
C ILE A 32 -17.60 5.42 0.08
N ASP A 33 -18.42 6.47 0.12
CA ASP A 33 -19.19 6.94 -1.04
C ASP A 33 -18.29 7.57 -2.11
N ASP A 34 -17.20 8.23 -1.72
CA ASP A 34 -16.15 8.66 -2.67
C ASP A 34 -15.59 7.46 -3.45
N ILE A 35 -15.33 6.35 -2.76
CA ILE A 35 -14.77 5.13 -3.35
C ILE A 35 -15.80 4.43 -4.25
N ILE A 36 -17.07 4.37 -3.82
CA ILE A 36 -18.20 3.89 -4.63
C ILE A 36 -18.29 4.69 -5.92
N LYS A 37 -18.33 6.02 -5.81
CA LYS A 37 -18.41 6.92 -6.96
C LYS A 37 -17.20 6.77 -7.89
N LYS A 38 -15.99 6.62 -7.32
CA LYS A 38 -14.75 6.51 -8.10
C LYS A 38 -14.60 5.15 -8.80
N SER A 39 -15.07 4.06 -8.17
CA SER A 39 -14.99 2.70 -8.74
C SER A 39 -16.09 2.41 -9.76
N GLY A 40 -17.21 3.11 -9.70
CA GLY A 40 -18.40 2.83 -10.52
C GLY A 40 -19.11 1.51 -10.13
N LEU A 41 -18.73 0.91 -9.00
CA LEU A 41 -19.34 -0.30 -8.46
C LEU A 41 -20.49 0.05 -7.52
N SER A 42 -21.43 -0.88 -7.35
CA SER A 42 -22.52 -0.68 -6.39
C SER A 42 -22.02 -0.75 -4.95
N LYS A 43 -22.74 -0.11 -4.03
CA LYS A 43 -22.49 -0.20 -2.59
C LYS A 43 -22.39 -1.66 -2.13
N GLY A 44 -23.35 -2.50 -2.52
CA GLY A 44 -23.34 -3.93 -2.19
C GLY A 44 -22.12 -4.68 -2.73
N ALA A 45 -21.62 -4.30 -3.92
CA ALA A 45 -20.39 -4.88 -4.46
C ALA A 45 -19.17 -4.53 -3.60
N ILE A 46 -19.02 -3.28 -3.16
CA ILE A 46 -17.90 -2.89 -2.28
C ILE A 46 -17.96 -3.63 -0.95
N TYR A 47 -19.13 -3.63 -0.29
CA TYR A 47 -19.30 -4.30 1.01
C TYR A 47 -19.17 -5.82 0.95
N TRP A 48 -19.29 -6.41 -0.23
CA TRP A 48 -18.99 -7.82 -0.46
C TRP A 48 -17.49 -8.13 -0.34
N TYR A 49 -16.61 -7.21 -0.75
CA TYR A 49 -15.15 -7.39 -0.67
C TYR A 49 -14.53 -6.84 0.62
N PHE A 50 -15.05 -5.71 1.12
CA PHE A 50 -14.45 -4.99 2.23
C PHE A 50 -15.49 -4.52 3.23
N LYS A 51 -15.17 -4.60 4.53
CA LYS A 51 -16.08 -4.17 5.61
C LYS A 51 -16.27 -2.65 5.67
N GLY A 52 -15.37 -1.89 5.03
CA GLY A 52 -15.45 -0.43 4.92
C GLY A 52 -14.11 0.22 4.60
N LYS A 53 -14.05 1.55 4.70
CA LYS A 53 -12.87 2.37 4.37
C LYS A 53 -11.58 1.90 5.05
N ARG A 54 -11.65 1.60 6.35
CA ARG A 54 -10.48 1.15 7.14
C ARG A 54 -9.93 -0.18 6.64
N ASP A 55 -10.81 -1.11 6.28
CA ASP A 55 -10.43 -2.44 5.78
C ASP A 55 -9.70 -2.33 4.42
N ILE A 56 -10.23 -1.49 3.53
CA ILE A 56 -9.59 -1.16 2.25
C ILE A 56 -8.20 -0.52 2.48
N PHE A 57 -8.11 0.44 3.39
CA PHE A 57 -6.87 1.14 3.70
C PHE A 57 -5.79 0.19 4.25
N ILE A 58 -6.15 -0.66 5.21
CA ILE A 58 -5.25 -1.69 5.75
C ILE A 58 -4.80 -2.65 4.66
N PHE A 59 -5.68 -3.07 3.77
CA PHE A 59 -5.32 -3.96 2.68
C PHE A 59 -4.30 -3.31 1.73
N LEU A 60 -4.49 -2.04 1.36
CA LEU A 60 -3.53 -1.30 0.54
C LEU A 60 -2.16 -1.18 1.21
N ILE A 61 -2.15 -0.92 2.53
CA ILE A 61 -0.92 -0.90 3.33
C ILE A 61 -0.22 -2.26 3.28
N GLU A 62 -0.96 -3.34 3.51
CA GLU A 62 -0.40 -4.69 3.47
C GLU A 62 0.20 -5.03 2.11
N GLN A 63 -0.48 -4.65 1.01
CA GLN A 63 0.05 -4.82 -0.34
C GLN A 63 1.33 -4.01 -0.56
N HIS A 64 1.41 -2.78 -0.06
CA HIS A 64 2.62 -1.96 -0.17
C HIS A 64 3.78 -2.57 0.61
N LEU A 65 3.58 -2.92 1.88
CA LEU A 65 4.60 -3.56 2.72
C LEU A 65 5.07 -4.91 2.15
N GLN A 66 4.19 -5.64 1.46
CA GLN A 66 4.58 -6.86 0.75
C GLN A 66 5.52 -6.55 -0.43
N LYS A 67 5.22 -5.52 -1.24
CA LYS A 67 6.09 -5.09 -2.33
C LYS A 67 7.47 -4.66 -1.82
N ASP A 68 7.51 -3.91 -0.73
CA ASP A 68 8.79 -3.48 -0.12
C ASP A 68 9.60 -4.69 0.35
N ASN A 69 8.95 -5.67 0.98
CA ASN A 69 9.62 -6.91 1.39
C ASN A 69 10.16 -7.72 0.21
N ILE A 70 9.42 -7.77 -0.91
CA ILE A 70 9.88 -8.44 -2.13
C ILE A 70 11.10 -7.72 -2.71
N LEU A 71 11.05 -6.39 -2.83
CA LEU A 71 12.17 -5.57 -3.29
C LEU A 71 13.40 -5.78 -2.41
N TRP A 72 13.23 -5.68 -1.09
CA TRP A 72 14.31 -5.89 -0.12
C TRP A 72 14.92 -7.28 -0.21
N ASN A 73 14.09 -8.32 -0.31
CA ASN A 73 14.55 -9.71 -0.45
C ASN A 73 15.28 -9.95 -1.77
N LYS A 74 14.88 -9.27 -2.85
CA LYS A 74 15.58 -9.33 -4.12
C LYS A 74 16.95 -8.68 -4.01
N LEU A 75 16.99 -7.42 -3.57
CA LEU A 75 18.24 -6.66 -3.49
C LEU A 75 19.25 -7.30 -2.53
N SER A 76 18.81 -7.82 -1.39
CA SER A 76 19.71 -8.48 -0.41
C SER A 76 20.27 -9.84 -0.87
N LYS A 77 19.76 -10.39 -1.98
CA LYS A 77 20.33 -11.57 -2.63
C LYS A 77 21.29 -11.21 -3.76
N GLU A 78 21.09 -10.06 -4.39
CA GLU A 78 21.86 -9.59 -5.54
C GLU A 78 23.10 -8.78 -5.12
N TYR A 79 23.05 -8.14 -3.94
CA TYR A 79 24.08 -7.24 -3.45
C TYR A 79 24.50 -7.59 -2.03
N GLU A 80 25.79 -7.39 -1.74
CA GLU A 80 26.33 -7.51 -0.38
C GLU A 80 25.79 -6.40 0.53
N LEU A 81 25.46 -6.74 1.77
CA LEU A 81 24.91 -5.80 2.74
C LEU A 81 26.01 -4.81 3.17
N GLY A 82 25.80 -3.53 2.88
CA GLY A 82 26.76 -2.45 3.15
C GLY A 82 26.25 -1.09 2.65
N PRO A 83 27.10 -0.04 2.67
CA PRO A 83 26.72 1.30 2.21
C PRO A 83 26.16 1.32 0.79
N ASP A 84 26.77 0.58 -0.14
CA ASP A 84 26.33 0.50 -1.53
C ASP A 84 24.94 -0.12 -1.65
N PHE A 85 24.67 -1.18 -0.90
CA PHE A 85 23.34 -1.76 -0.82
C PHE A 85 22.30 -0.78 -0.27
N LEU A 86 22.63 0.01 0.76
CA LEU A 86 21.73 1.04 1.29
C LEU A 86 21.45 2.12 0.24
N MET A 87 22.45 2.54 -0.53
CA MET A 87 22.27 3.47 -1.64
C MET A 87 21.36 2.88 -2.71
N ILE A 88 21.62 1.65 -3.17
CA ILE A 88 20.81 0.96 -4.18
C ILE A 88 19.37 0.76 -3.70
N ALA A 89 19.17 0.34 -2.46
CA ALA A 89 17.85 0.17 -1.86
C ALA A 89 17.11 1.51 -1.76
N GLY A 90 17.81 2.57 -1.32
CA GLY A 90 17.27 3.92 -1.25
C GLY A 90 16.84 4.45 -2.62
N PHE A 91 17.70 4.35 -3.64
CA PHE A 91 17.37 4.75 -5.01
C PHE A 91 16.25 3.90 -5.62
N SER A 92 16.23 2.59 -5.37
CA SER A 92 15.16 1.71 -5.86
C SER A 92 13.81 2.08 -5.25
N TYR A 93 13.80 2.41 -3.95
CA TYR A 93 12.60 2.89 -3.27
C TYR A 93 12.14 4.24 -3.84
N LEU A 94 13.06 5.21 -3.98
CA LEU A 94 12.73 6.50 -4.60
C LEU A 94 12.18 6.33 -6.02
N LYS A 95 12.81 5.48 -6.84
CA LYS A 95 12.36 5.19 -8.21
C LYS A 95 10.93 4.65 -8.23
N MET A 96 10.58 3.72 -7.35
CA MET A 96 9.21 3.21 -7.23
C MET A 96 8.20 4.34 -6.92
N HIS A 97 8.59 5.30 -6.08
CA HIS A 97 7.78 6.47 -5.73
C HIS A 97 7.67 7.51 -6.86
N PHE A 98 8.67 7.60 -7.75
CA PHE A 98 8.63 8.47 -8.93
C PHE A 98 7.80 7.86 -10.08
N GLU A 99 7.73 6.53 -10.18
CA GLU A 99 6.98 5.83 -11.23
C GLU A 99 5.45 5.78 -10.95
N ASP A 100 5.04 5.91 -9.70
CA ASP A 100 3.62 5.98 -9.31
C ASP A 100 3.34 7.23 -8.45
N GLU A 101 2.81 8.27 -9.09
CA GLU A 101 2.47 9.55 -8.46
C GLU A 101 1.50 9.42 -7.28
N LYS A 102 0.71 8.34 -7.21
CA LYS A 102 -0.24 8.08 -6.13
C LYS A 102 0.45 7.52 -4.88
N LEU A 103 1.58 6.85 -5.06
CA LEU A 103 2.21 6.07 -4.00
C LEU A 103 2.78 6.96 -2.90
N SER A 104 3.40 8.08 -3.27
CA SER A 104 4.00 9.04 -2.34
C SER A 104 2.98 9.69 -1.37
N PRO A 105 1.89 10.32 -1.85
CA PRO A 105 0.89 10.89 -0.94
C PRO A 105 0.16 9.81 -0.12
N PHE A 106 -0.15 8.65 -0.71
CA PHE A 106 -0.72 7.53 0.05
C PHE A 106 0.21 7.05 1.16
N PHE A 107 1.51 6.93 0.89
CA PHE A 107 2.48 6.49 1.88
C PHE A 107 2.63 7.51 3.02
N ALA A 108 2.59 8.81 2.71
CA ALA A 108 2.58 9.85 3.73
C ALA A 108 1.38 9.72 4.69
N GLU A 109 0.18 9.45 4.15
CA GLU A 109 -1.02 9.16 4.94
C GLU A 109 -0.86 7.90 5.79
N PHE A 110 -0.26 6.84 5.25
CA PHE A 110 0.02 5.62 6.00
C PHE A 110 0.96 5.87 7.18
N ILE A 111 2.06 6.61 6.96
CA ILE A 111 2.99 6.96 8.04
C ILE A 111 2.28 7.83 9.08
N ALA A 112 1.51 8.84 8.67
CA ALA A 112 0.75 9.68 9.58
C ALA A 112 -0.25 8.86 10.42
N GLU A 113 -1.00 7.96 9.78
CA GLU A 113 -1.98 7.11 10.46
C GLU A 113 -1.32 6.06 11.37
N SER A 114 -0.07 5.66 11.10
CA SER A 114 0.67 4.74 11.99
C SER A 114 0.91 5.32 13.39
N TYR A 115 0.86 6.64 13.56
CA TYR A 115 0.92 7.28 14.88
C TYR A 115 -0.43 7.26 15.62
N ARG A 116 -1.52 6.94 14.92
CA ARG A 116 -2.90 6.95 15.44
C ARG A 116 -3.48 5.55 15.59
N ASP A 117 -3.09 4.61 14.73
CA ASP A 117 -3.58 3.23 14.72
C ASP A 117 -2.46 2.25 15.10
N LYS A 118 -2.61 1.61 16.28
CA LYS A 118 -1.63 0.65 16.82
C LYS A 118 -1.43 -0.59 15.94
N GLN A 119 -2.44 -1.01 15.18
CA GLN A 119 -2.31 -2.16 14.27
C GLN A 119 -1.39 -1.81 13.11
N ILE A 120 -1.57 -0.61 12.55
CA ILE A 120 -0.74 -0.04 11.48
C ILE A 120 0.67 0.17 12.00
N GLN A 121 0.82 0.78 13.18
CA GLN A 121 2.12 0.97 13.85
C GLN A 121 2.88 -0.35 14.03
N LYS A 122 2.21 -1.40 14.51
CA LYS A 122 2.82 -2.71 14.74
C LYS A 122 3.30 -3.34 13.43
N LYS A 123 2.52 -3.24 12.35
CA LYS A 123 2.90 -3.74 11.02
C LYS A 123 4.15 -3.03 10.50
N LEU A 124 4.17 -1.70 10.55
CA LEU A 124 5.30 -0.88 10.14
C LEU A 124 6.58 -1.25 10.92
N ASN A 125 6.47 -1.33 12.25
CA ASN A 125 7.59 -1.69 13.13
C ASN A 125 8.16 -3.08 12.83
N ASN A 126 7.30 -4.05 12.50
CA ASN A 126 7.76 -5.41 12.17
C ASN A 126 8.56 -5.44 10.86
N VAL A 127 8.15 -4.66 9.86
CA VAL A 127 8.85 -4.56 8.58
C VAL A 127 10.23 -3.91 8.77
N TYR A 128 10.29 -2.75 9.43
CA TYR A 128 11.57 -2.08 9.70
C TYR A 128 12.51 -2.92 10.57
N LYS A 129 12.01 -3.59 11.62
CA LYS A 129 12.82 -4.53 12.41
C LYS A 129 13.39 -5.64 11.54
N GLY A 130 12.61 -6.17 10.60
CA GLY A 130 13.07 -7.18 9.65
C GLY A 130 14.22 -6.69 8.77
N TRP A 131 14.15 -5.45 8.27
CA TRP A 131 15.23 -4.86 7.47
C TRP A 131 16.48 -4.57 8.30
N VAL A 132 16.32 -3.92 9.45
CA VAL A 132 17.44 -3.58 10.35
C VAL A 132 18.20 -4.84 10.79
N ASN A 133 17.49 -5.91 11.15
CA ASN A 133 18.11 -7.16 11.58
C ASN A 133 18.88 -7.86 10.46
N LYS A 134 18.55 -7.60 9.19
CA LYS A 134 19.30 -8.13 8.05
C LYS A 134 20.59 -7.35 7.83
N VAL A 135 20.56 -6.02 7.88
CA VAL A 135 21.75 -5.17 7.67
C VAL A 135 22.78 -5.29 8.80
N LYS A 136 22.33 -5.57 10.03
CA LYS A 136 23.22 -5.69 11.20
C LYS A 136 23.94 -7.05 11.32
N ARG A 137 23.62 -8.03 10.47
CA ARG A 137 24.31 -9.32 10.41
C ARG A 137 25.39 -9.26 9.36
#